data_AF-A0A959N8C8-F1
#
_entry.id   AF-A0A959N8C8-F1
#
_cell.length_a   1.000
_cell.length_b   1.000
_cell.length_c   1.000
_cell.angle_alpha   90.00
_cell.angle_beta   90.00
_cell.angle_gamma   90.00
#
_symmetry.space_group_name_H-M   'P 1'
#
loop_
_entity.id
_entity.type
_entity.pdbx_description
1 polymer ?
#
loop_
_entity_poly.entity_id
_entity_poly.type
_entity_poly.pdbx_seq_one_letter_code
_entity_poly.pdbx_strand_id
1 'polypeptide(L)'
;MHSTLIIFLDGVGLGNADPASNPFFKYNFNTFTKLFDSIPHLENQNISKDGRFIFPTDPLMGVPDLPLSGTGQTSIFCGVNASRILGQHFGPFPHSMLIPIIREQNIFKSFKKKKKKVAFANAYPKVFFDYIESGKKRLSVTSLSCQLSKVPLRTAADLRKGNAISAEIDNEVWVNKLGYSLPIIKPETAGKRLLKLASENHFTLFEYFLTDHLGHGRNIDSLEDRLNVLDKFLLYIFENLPDEFTLLICSDHGNLEYISIKTHTLNPSLTISAGKYAEKIKNRITNLSHIKDAILELY
;
A
#
# COMPACT_ATOMS: atom_id res chain seq x y z
N MET A 1 -0.34 -11.64 -20.52
CA MET A 1 0.61 -11.96 -19.43
C MET A 1 -0.15 -11.78 -18.13
N HIS A 2 -0.07 -12.68 -17.15
CA HIS A 2 -0.67 -12.39 -15.84
C HIS A 2 0.16 -11.30 -15.12
N SER A 3 -0.54 -10.29 -14.58
CA SER A 3 0.06 -9.19 -13.82
C SER A 3 -0.59 -9.10 -12.43
N THR A 4 0.23 -8.91 -11.40
CA THR A 4 -0.24 -8.63 -10.05
C THR A 4 0.11 -7.19 -9.68
N LEU A 5 -0.92 -6.39 -9.40
CA LEU A 5 -0.79 -5.05 -8.88
C LEU A 5 -1.09 -5.06 -7.38
N ILE A 6 -0.14 -4.59 -6.58
CA ILE A 6 -0.37 -4.32 -5.16
C ILE A 6 -0.38 -2.80 -4.92
N ILE A 7 -1.44 -2.34 -4.25
CA ILE A 7 -1.54 -0.98 -3.72
C ILE A 7 -1.47 -1.09 -2.20
N PHE A 8 -0.33 -0.75 -1.64
CA PHE A 8 -0.12 -0.77 -0.20
C PHE A 8 -0.55 0.57 0.40
N LEU A 9 -1.53 0.54 1.30
CA LEU A 9 -2.01 1.69 2.06
C LEU A 9 -1.44 1.61 3.49
N ASP A 10 -0.61 2.56 3.90
CA ASP A 10 -0.02 2.55 5.24
C ASP A 10 -1.06 2.99 6.28
N GLY A 11 -1.26 2.22 7.36
CA GLY A 11 -2.17 2.60 8.46
C GLY A 11 -3.67 2.69 8.13
N VAL A 12 -4.25 1.67 7.49
CA VAL A 12 -5.70 1.56 7.23
C VAL A 12 -6.26 0.26 7.81
N GLY A 13 -7.10 0.38 8.84
CA GLY A 13 -7.77 -0.74 9.49
C GLY A 13 -9.29 -0.76 9.32
N LEU A 14 -9.92 -1.76 9.92
CA LEU A 14 -11.37 -1.88 10.01
C LEU A 14 -11.85 -1.29 11.34
N GLY A 15 -12.43 -0.09 11.29
CA GLY A 15 -12.86 0.66 12.47
C GLY A 15 -14.35 0.53 12.77
N ASN A 16 -14.84 1.30 13.74
CA ASN A 16 -16.27 1.45 13.99
C ASN A 16 -16.96 2.18 12.82
N ALA A 17 -18.24 1.89 12.62
CA ALA A 17 -19.11 2.63 11.71
C ALA A 17 -19.55 3.98 12.31
N ASP A 18 -18.58 4.82 12.66
CA ASP A 18 -18.80 6.10 13.32
C ASP A 18 -18.29 7.27 12.45
N PRO A 19 -19.17 8.07 11.83
CA PRO A 19 -18.78 9.26 11.06
C PRO A 19 -18.04 10.33 11.86
N ALA A 20 -18.09 10.33 13.19
CA ALA A 20 -17.35 11.28 14.01
C ALA A 20 -15.85 10.97 14.06
N SER A 21 -15.46 9.69 14.02
CA SER A 21 -14.08 9.24 14.17
C SER A 21 -13.51 8.51 12.95
N ASN A 22 -14.36 8.00 12.05
CA ASN A 22 -13.95 7.21 10.89
C ASN A 22 -14.13 8.03 9.60
N PRO A 23 -13.03 8.50 8.97
CA PRO A 23 -13.08 9.31 7.76
C PRO A 23 -13.81 8.66 6.59
N PHE A 24 -13.75 7.32 6.48
CA PHE A 24 -14.42 6.61 5.37
C PHE A 24 -15.94 6.78 5.44
N PHE A 25 -16.51 6.79 6.65
CA PHE A 25 -17.93 7.05 6.89
C PHE A 25 -18.26 8.54 6.81
N LYS A 26 -17.41 9.39 7.40
CA LYS A 26 -17.60 10.85 7.40
C LYS A 26 -17.72 11.42 5.99
N TYR A 27 -16.85 10.99 5.08
CA TYR A 27 -16.73 11.53 3.73
C TYR A 27 -17.36 10.63 2.65
N ASN A 28 -18.06 9.57 3.05
CA ASN A 28 -18.74 8.64 2.17
C ASN A 28 -17.84 8.11 1.03
N PHE A 29 -16.82 7.33 1.38
CA PHE A 29 -15.82 6.82 0.45
C PHE A 29 -16.45 5.99 -0.70
N ASN A 30 -16.50 6.56 -1.90
CA ASN A 30 -17.31 6.06 -3.02
C ASN A 30 -16.84 4.71 -3.54
N THR A 31 -15.54 4.43 -3.48
CA THR A 31 -14.97 3.13 -3.85
C THR A 31 -15.68 2.01 -3.08
N PHE A 32 -15.95 2.21 -1.79
CA PHE A 32 -16.66 1.22 -0.99
C PHE A 32 -18.14 1.18 -1.31
N THR A 33 -18.82 2.33 -1.27
CA THR A 33 -20.28 2.35 -1.44
C THR A 33 -20.73 1.96 -2.85
N LYS A 34 -19.96 2.26 -3.90
CA LYS A 34 -20.30 1.89 -5.27
C LYS A 34 -19.92 0.46 -5.67
N LEU A 35 -18.80 -0.05 -5.14
CA LEU A 35 -18.26 -1.34 -5.60
C LEU A 35 -18.57 -2.51 -4.66
N PHE A 36 -18.92 -2.21 -3.40
CA PHE A 36 -19.14 -3.19 -2.34
C PHE A 36 -20.47 -2.99 -1.60
N ASP A 37 -21.29 -2.01 -2.02
CA ASP A 37 -22.57 -1.62 -1.42
C ASP A 37 -22.49 -1.18 0.07
N SER A 38 -21.31 -1.21 0.69
CA SER A 38 -21.10 -0.89 2.11
C SER A 38 -19.64 -0.53 2.40
N ILE A 39 -19.43 0.34 3.40
CA ILE A 39 -18.11 0.65 3.94
C ILE A 39 -17.75 -0.44 4.97
N PRO A 40 -16.57 -1.11 4.84
CA PRO A 40 -16.19 -2.16 5.76
C PRO A 40 -15.91 -1.59 7.16
N HIS A 41 -16.30 -2.33 8.19
CA HIS A 41 -16.17 -1.94 9.59
C HIS A 41 -16.12 -3.19 10.49
N LEU A 42 -15.91 -3.01 11.79
CA LEU A 42 -15.74 -4.13 12.74
C LEU A 42 -16.90 -5.14 12.78
N GLU A 43 -18.13 -4.71 12.49
CA GLU A 43 -19.31 -5.60 12.45
C GLU A 43 -19.58 -6.18 11.05
N ASN A 44 -18.93 -5.65 10.00
CA ASN A 44 -19.04 -6.10 8.61
C ASN A 44 -17.65 -6.15 7.94
N GLN A 45 -16.81 -7.05 8.44
CA GLN A 45 -15.40 -7.13 8.03
C GLN A 45 -15.19 -7.87 6.71
N ASN A 46 -16.15 -8.71 6.31
CA ASN A 46 -16.06 -9.55 5.12
C ASN A 46 -17.16 -9.15 4.14
N ILE A 47 -16.78 -8.59 2.99
CA ILE A 47 -17.72 -8.19 1.94
C ILE A 47 -17.30 -8.86 0.64
N SER A 48 -18.24 -9.48 -0.07
CA SER A 48 -18.01 -10.08 -1.39
C SER A 48 -19.03 -9.56 -2.38
N LYS A 49 -18.55 -9.01 -3.50
CA LYS A 49 -19.39 -8.44 -4.56
C LYS A 49 -18.70 -8.56 -5.90
N ASP A 50 -19.36 -9.15 -6.88
CA ASP A 50 -18.90 -9.21 -8.28
C ASP A 50 -17.42 -9.68 -8.43
N GLY A 51 -17.03 -10.70 -7.68
CA GLY A 51 -15.65 -11.24 -7.70
C GLY A 51 -14.60 -10.36 -6.99
N ARG A 52 -15.04 -9.34 -6.24
CA ARG A 52 -14.22 -8.49 -5.37
C ARG A 52 -14.47 -8.88 -3.92
N PHE A 53 -13.43 -8.83 -3.11
CA PHE A 53 -13.49 -9.26 -1.72
C PHE A 53 -12.81 -8.24 -0.81
N ILE A 54 -13.50 -7.79 0.23
CA ILE A 54 -12.90 -7.12 1.39
C ILE A 54 -12.87 -8.14 2.52
N PHE A 55 -11.74 -8.22 3.24
CA PHE A 55 -11.58 -9.13 4.37
C PHE A 55 -10.53 -8.58 5.36
N PRO A 56 -10.62 -8.96 6.65
CA PRO A 56 -9.66 -8.56 7.66
C PRO A 56 -8.34 -9.32 7.51
N THR A 57 -7.22 -8.64 7.74
CA THR A 57 -5.91 -9.29 7.93
C THR A 57 -5.39 -8.96 9.32
N ASP A 58 -4.94 -9.97 10.07
CA ASP A 58 -4.39 -9.78 11.42
C ASP A 58 -3.00 -9.09 11.38
N PRO A 59 -2.86 -7.86 11.92
CA PRO A 59 -1.58 -7.16 11.97
C PRO A 59 -0.75 -7.52 13.22
N LEU A 60 -1.36 -8.12 14.25
CA LEU A 60 -0.71 -8.45 15.50
C LEU A 60 0.17 -9.70 15.34
N MET A 61 -0.30 -10.66 14.54
CA MET A 61 0.40 -11.92 14.26
C MET A 61 0.83 -12.66 15.55
N GLY A 62 -0.03 -12.59 16.58
CA GLY A 62 0.18 -13.21 17.88
C GLY A 62 1.22 -12.52 18.79
N VAL A 63 1.64 -11.29 18.48
CA VAL A 63 2.55 -10.49 19.32
C VAL A 63 1.77 -9.36 19.98
N PRO A 64 1.89 -9.16 21.31
CA PRO A 64 1.18 -8.11 22.03
C PRO A 64 1.63 -6.71 21.58
N ASP A 65 0.89 -5.70 22.04
CA ASP A 65 1.06 -4.27 21.76
C ASP A 65 0.63 -3.84 20.35
N LEU A 66 0.70 -2.53 20.12
CA LEU A 66 0.27 -1.93 18.85
C LEU A 66 1.17 -2.40 17.70
N PRO A 67 0.59 -2.83 16.56
CA PRO A 67 1.34 -3.17 15.37
C PRO A 67 2.07 -1.92 14.84
N LEU A 68 3.30 -2.08 14.33
CA LEU A 68 4.13 -0.98 13.83
C LEU A 68 4.68 -1.27 12.43
N SER A 69 4.90 -0.22 11.64
CA SER A 69 5.13 -0.34 10.20
C SER A 69 6.41 -1.09 9.81
N GLY A 70 7.48 -0.98 10.59
CA GLY A 70 8.74 -1.68 10.30
C GLY A 70 8.57 -3.21 10.28
N THR A 71 7.92 -3.76 11.30
CA THR A 71 7.57 -5.19 11.39
C THR A 71 6.41 -5.57 10.48
N GLY A 72 5.37 -4.73 10.39
CA GLY A 72 4.21 -4.98 9.55
C GLY A 72 4.59 -5.09 8.07
N GLN A 73 5.23 -4.05 7.52
CA GLN A 73 5.70 -4.04 6.14
C GLN A 73 6.74 -5.14 5.86
N THR A 74 7.65 -5.43 6.80
CA THR A 74 8.57 -6.57 6.63
C THR A 74 7.80 -7.88 6.48
N SER A 75 6.72 -8.05 7.25
CA SER A 75 5.92 -9.25 7.19
C SER A 75 5.17 -9.39 5.86
N ILE A 76 4.56 -8.30 5.39
CA ILE A 76 3.91 -8.22 4.07
C ILE A 76 4.89 -8.58 2.96
N PHE A 77 6.03 -7.89 2.89
CA PHE A 77 6.91 -7.94 1.73
C PHE A 77 7.95 -9.06 1.78
N CYS A 78 8.19 -9.68 2.93
CA CYS A 78 9.13 -10.79 3.08
C CYS A 78 8.47 -12.14 3.38
N GLY A 79 7.18 -12.16 3.75
CA GLY A 79 6.43 -13.39 4.01
C GLY A 79 6.86 -14.09 5.30
N VAL A 80 7.25 -13.32 6.32
CA VAL A 80 7.66 -13.83 7.63
C VAL A 80 6.91 -13.10 8.73
N ASN A 81 6.72 -13.72 9.89
CA ASN A 81 6.21 -13.00 11.06
C ASN A 81 7.36 -12.20 11.69
N ALA A 82 7.55 -10.96 11.26
CA ALA A 82 8.68 -10.14 11.67
C ALA A 82 8.60 -9.68 13.13
N SER A 83 7.40 -9.41 13.65
CA SER A 83 7.20 -9.04 15.06
C SER A 83 7.59 -10.21 15.97
N ARG A 84 7.23 -11.45 15.62
CA ARG A 84 7.64 -12.65 16.38
C ARG A 84 9.15 -12.88 16.34
N ILE A 85 9.80 -12.58 15.21
CA ILE A 85 11.28 -12.68 15.10
C ILE A 85 11.97 -11.68 16.04
N LEU A 86 11.39 -10.48 16.22
CA LEU A 86 11.93 -9.47 17.13
C LEU A 86 11.46 -9.64 18.59
N GLY A 87 10.39 -10.40 18.82
CA GLY A 87 9.70 -10.47 20.11
C GLY A 87 8.83 -9.24 20.43
N GLN A 88 8.68 -8.31 19.50
CA GLN A 88 7.90 -7.07 19.66
C GLN A 88 7.56 -6.47 18.28
N HIS A 89 6.58 -5.57 18.25
CA HIS A 89 6.37 -4.68 17.10
C HIS A 89 7.46 -3.61 17.05
N PHE A 90 7.88 -3.21 15.85
CA PHE A 90 8.91 -2.18 15.67
C PHE A 90 8.66 -1.33 14.43
N GLY A 91 8.93 -0.03 14.50
CA GLY A 91 8.76 0.88 13.38
C GLY A 91 9.20 2.31 13.70
N PRO A 92 9.08 3.25 12.74
CA PRO A 92 8.47 3.09 11.41
C PRO A 92 9.39 2.44 10.37
N PHE A 93 10.71 2.43 10.61
CA PHE A 93 11.69 1.81 9.70
C PHE A 93 11.99 0.37 10.12
N PRO A 94 12.47 -0.50 9.21
CA PRO A 94 12.83 -1.87 9.57
C PRO A 94 13.93 -1.89 10.63
N HIS A 95 13.77 -2.78 11.61
CA HIS A 95 14.82 -3.06 12.58
C HIS A 95 16.06 -3.66 11.89
N SER A 96 17.26 -3.37 12.41
CA SER A 96 18.53 -3.85 11.83
C SER A 96 18.59 -5.37 11.67
N MET A 97 18.04 -6.11 12.64
CA MET A 97 17.93 -7.59 12.60
C MET A 97 17.05 -8.11 11.46
N LEU A 98 16.14 -7.29 10.92
CA LEU A 98 15.28 -7.67 9.79
C LEU A 98 15.94 -7.41 8.44
N ILE A 99 16.98 -6.57 8.36
CA ILE A 99 17.64 -6.21 7.10
C ILE A 99 18.18 -7.43 6.33
N PRO A 100 18.82 -8.44 6.96
CA PRO A 100 19.23 -9.67 6.28
C PRO A 100 18.06 -10.42 5.66
N ILE A 101 16.92 -10.48 6.35
CA ILE A 101 15.69 -11.12 5.83
C ILE A 101 15.17 -10.33 4.62
N ILE A 102 15.08 -9.00 4.74
CA ILE A 102 14.64 -8.14 3.64
C ILE A 102 15.54 -8.36 2.42
N ARG A 103 16.86 -8.41 2.60
CA ARG A 103 17.82 -8.63 1.51
C ARG A 103 17.57 -9.93 0.74
N GLU A 104 17.29 -11.01 1.44
CA GLU A 104 17.19 -12.34 0.84
C GLU A 104 15.78 -12.71 0.37
N GLN A 105 14.76 -12.18 1.05
CA GLN A 105 13.39 -12.67 0.99
C GLN A 105 12.38 -11.64 0.51
N ASN A 106 12.74 -10.38 0.26
CA ASN A 106 11.75 -9.41 -0.22
C ASN A 106 11.06 -9.86 -1.53
N ILE A 107 9.83 -9.39 -1.71
CA ILE A 107 8.96 -9.81 -2.81
C ILE A 107 9.59 -9.56 -4.19
N PHE A 108 10.27 -8.42 -4.39
CA PHE A 108 10.96 -8.13 -5.64
C PHE A 108 12.07 -9.13 -5.94
N LYS A 109 12.88 -9.50 -4.93
CA LYS A 109 13.93 -10.51 -5.07
C LYS A 109 13.33 -11.85 -5.47
N SER A 110 12.20 -12.23 -4.85
CA SER A 110 11.51 -13.49 -5.09
C SER A 110 10.97 -13.58 -6.53
N PHE A 111 10.33 -12.52 -7.03
CA PHE A 111 9.91 -12.43 -8.44
C PHE A 111 11.09 -12.45 -9.42
N LYS A 112 12.17 -11.71 -9.13
CA LYS A 112 13.38 -11.71 -9.98
C LYS A 112 14.05 -13.09 -10.03
N LYS A 113 14.07 -13.85 -8.93
CA LYS A 113 14.54 -15.26 -8.91
C LYS A 113 13.73 -16.14 -9.86
N LYS A 114 12.43 -15.91 -9.99
CA LYS A 114 11.53 -16.56 -10.97
C LYS A 114 11.63 -15.98 -12.40
N LYS A 115 12.62 -15.14 -12.70
CA LYS A 115 12.81 -14.44 -13.99
C LYS A 115 11.60 -13.60 -14.41
N LYS A 116 10.85 -13.05 -13.45
CA LYS A 116 9.67 -12.20 -13.68
C LYS A 116 10.05 -10.71 -13.67
N LYS A 117 9.35 -9.92 -14.49
CA LYS A 117 9.49 -8.45 -14.54
C LYS A 117 8.79 -7.80 -13.36
N VAL A 118 9.44 -6.83 -12.71
CA VAL A 118 8.93 -6.15 -11.53
C VAL A 118 9.07 -4.63 -11.63
N ALA A 119 8.16 -3.90 -10.99
CA ALA A 119 8.23 -2.44 -10.88
C ALA A 119 7.76 -1.94 -9.50
N PHE A 120 8.36 -0.84 -9.04
CA PHE A 120 7.88 -0.07 -7.90
C PHE A 120 7.47 1.33 -8.37
N ALA A 121 6.17 1.61 -8.40
CA ALA A 121 5.57 2.69 -9.18
C ALA A 121 5.88 4.11 -8.65
N ASN A 122 6.24 4.23 -7.37
CA ASN A 122 6.47 5.50 -6.70
C ASN A 122 7.64 6.28 -7.29
N ALA A 123 7.38 7.55 -7.61
CA ALA A 123 8.39 8.55 -7.93
C ALA A 123 8.94 9.20 -6.65
N TYR A 124 10.24 9.51 -6.67
CA TYR A 124 10.92 10.24 -5.60
C TYR A 124 11.59 11.51 -6.11
N PRO A 125 11.54 12.63 -5.37
CA PRO A 125 12.19 13.87 -5.76
C PRO A 125 13.71 13.76 -5.60
N LYS A 126 14.47 14.66 -6.26
CA LYS A 126 15.93 14.70 -6.19
C LYS A 126 16.47 14.66 -4.74
N VAL A 127 15.84 15.40 -3.83
CA VAL A 127 16.24 15.43 -2.40
C VAL A 127 16.25 14.04 -1.74
N PHE A 128 15.41 13.12 -2.19
CA PHE A 128 15.41 11.74 -1.69
C PHE A 128 16.59 10.92 -2.24
N PHE A 129 16.97 11.13 -3.50
CA PHE A 129 18.18 10.51 -4.06
C PHE A 129 19.45 11.07 -3.40
N ASP A 130 19.53 12.39 -3.21
CA ASP A 130 20.62 13.04 -2.48
C ASP A 130 20.74 12.49 -1.05
N TYR A 131 19.61 12.20 -0.40
CA TYR A 131 19.57 11.54 0.91
C TYR A 131 20.22 10.16 0.88
N ILE A 132 19.89 9.32 -0.11
CA ILE A 132 20.47 7.97 -0.25
C ILE A 132 21.97 8.07 -0.55
N GLU A 133 22.37 8.94 -1.47
CA GLU A 133 23.76 9.15 -1.88
C GLU A 133 24.64 9.67 -0.73
N SER A 134 24.06 10.44 0.20
CA SER A 134 24.76 10.89 1.42
C SER A 134 25.12 9.76 2.40
N GLY A 135 24.74 8.51 2.12
CA GLY A 135 25.04 7.34 2.94
C GLY A 135 24.06 7.10 4.10
N LYS A 136 22.98 7.89 4.20
CA LYS A 136 21.91 7.68 5.18
C LYS A 136 21.13 6.41 4.86
N LYS A 137 20.74 5.67 5.91
CA LYS A 137 20.21 4.29 5.81
C LYS A 137 18.76 4.12 6.30
N ARG A 138 18.07 5.19 6.72
CA ARG A 138 16.67 5.07 7.16
C ARG A 138 15.75 5.14 5.95
N LEU A 139 15.35 3.97 5.46
CA LEU A 139 14.45 3.80 4.33
C LEU A 139 13.25 2.95 4.76
N SER A 140 12.08 3.20 4.17
CA SER A 140 10.93 2.30 4.31
C SER A 140 11.28 0.89 3.83
N VAL A 141 10.51 -0.12 4.25
CA VAL A 141 10.77 -1.50 3.84
C VAL A 141 10.69 -1.65 2.32
N THR A 142 9.77 -0.95 1.67
CA THR A 142 9.58 -0.92 0.20
C THR A 142 10.78 -0.32 -0.52
N SER A 143 11.23 0.86 -0.09
CA SER A 143 12.41 1.55 -0.66
C SER A 143 13.69 0.75 -0.44
N LEU A 144 13.88 0.20 0.76
CA LEU A 144 15.01 -0.67 1.09
C LEU A 144 14.99 -1.96 0.24
N SER A 145 13.81 -2.56 0.06
CA SER A 145 13.64 -3.74 -0.80
C SER A 145 14.02 -3.44 -2.25
N CYS A 146 13.64 -2.26 -2.77
CA CYS A 146 14.04 -1.83 -4.11
C CYS A 146 15.56 -1.72 -4.23
N GLN A 147 16.20 -1.02 -3.29
CA GLN A 147 17.66 -0.86 -3.27
C GLN A 147 18.38 -2.21 -3.21
N LEU A 148 18.00 -3.10 -2.28
CA LEU A 148 18.63 -4.41 -2.09
C LEU A 148 18.40 -5.36 -3.28
N SER A 149 17.26 -5.22 -3.97
CA SER A 149 16.92 -6.04 -5.14
C SER A 149 17.33 -5.41 -6.47
N LYS A 150 17.97 -4.23 -6.47
CA LYS A 150 18.28 -3.45 -7.68
C LYS A 150 17.03 -3.26 -8.55
N VAL A 151 15.92 -2.85 -7.94
CA VAL A 151 14.73 -2.36 -8.63
C VAL A 151 14.87 -0.83 -8.73
N PRO A 152 14.80 -0.24 -9.92
CA PRO A 152 14.93 1.21 -10.07
C PRO A 152 13.83 1.95 -9.32
N LEU A 153 14.23 2.93 -8.51
CA LEU A 153 13.34 3.95 -7.96
C LEU A 153 13.09 5.00 -9.04
N ARG A 154 11.84 5.43 -9.20
CA ARG A 154 11.46 6.35 -10.27
C ARG A 154 11.78 7.79 -9.90
N THR A 155 12.14 8.56 -10.90
CA THR A 155 12.60 9.95 -10.78
C THR A 155 11.51 10.95 -11.18
N ALA A 156 11.80 12.24 -10.99
CA ALA A 156 11.02 13.33 -11.57
C ALA A 156 10.84 13.21 -13.10
N ALA A 157 11.85 12.69 -13.81
CA ALA A 157 11.79 12.52 -15.25
C ALA A 157 10.82 11.40 -15.65
N ASP A 158 10.77 10.31 -14.87
CA ASP A 158 9.81 9.23 -15.07
C ASP A 158 8.38 9.70 -14.79
N LEU A 159 8.20 10.51 -13.74
CA LEU A 159 6.91 11.13 -13.41
C LEU A 159 6.43 12.05 -14.54
N ARG A 160 7.32 12.89 -15.09
CA ARG A 160 7.02 13.75 -16.26
C ARG A 160 6.60 12.96 -17.49
N LYS A 161 7.23 11.82 -17.75
CA LYS A 161 6.92 10.91 -18.87
C LYS A 161 5.67 10.07 -18.64
N GLY A 162 5.06 10.13 -17.44
CA GLY A 162 3.91 9.31 -17.07
C GLY A 162 4.25 7.84 -16.80
N ASN A 163 5.52 7.53 -16.52
CA ASN A 163 6.01 6.18 -16.19
C ASN A 163 6.19 5.97 -14.67
N ALA A 164 5.64 6.87 -13.87
CA ALA A 164 5.67 6.85 -12.40
C ALA A 164 4.43 7.55 -11.82
N ILE A 165 4.18 7.30 -10.54
CA ILE A 165 3.09 7.91 -9.76
C ILE A 165 3.72 8.63 -8.56
N SER A 166 3.29 9.87 -8.28
CA SER A 166 3.72 10.56 -7.05
C SER A 166 3.03 9.94 -5.83
N ALA A 167 3.59 10.12 -4.63
CA ALA A 167 3.03 9.53 -3.41
C ALA A 167 1.61 10.06 -3.12
N GLU A 168 1.34 11.32 -3.47
CA GLU A 168 0.04 11.98 -3.35
C GLU A 168 -0.88 11.77 -4.56
N ILE A 169 -0.47 10.96 -5.54
CA ILE A 169 -1.21 10.59 -6.77
C ILE A 169 -1.33 11.71 -7.81
N ASP A 170 -1.66 12.93 -7.41
CA ASP A 170 -2.05 14.04 -8.29
C ASP A 170 -0.91 15.00 -8.70
N ASN A 171 0.32 14.77 -8.23
CA ASN A 171 1.51 15.63 -8.37
C ASN A 171 1.47 16.97 -7.61
N GLU A 172 0.45 17.25 -6.80
CA GLU A 172 0.25 18.57 -6.20
C GLU A 172 1.44 18.98 -5.31
N VAL A 173 1.95 18.06 -4.48
CA VAL A 173 3.10 18.33 -3.60
C VAL A 173 4.35 18.63 -4.41
N TRP A 174 4.55 17.93 -5.53
CA TRP A 174 5.70 18.15 -6.41
C TRP A 174 5.70 19.55 -7.04
N VAL A 175 4.53 20.02 -7.45
CA VAL A 175 4.36 21.33 -8.08
C VAL A 175 4.42 22.44 -7.05
N ASN A 176 3.56 22.36 -6.02
CA ASN A 176 3.33 23.49 -5.11
C ASN A 176 4.36 23.59 -3.98
N LYS A 177 4.99 22.49 -3.57
CA LYS A 177 5.93 22.47 -2.43
C LYS A 177 7.37 22.19 -2.81
N LEU A 178 7.59 21.38 -3.85
CA LEU A 178 8.95 20.97 -4.26
C LEU A 178 9.49 21.75 -5.47
N GLY A 179 8.67 22.61 -6.09
CA GLY A 179 9.10 23.50 -7.17
C GLY A 179 9.36 22.81 -8.51
N TYR A 180 8.78 21.64 -8.76
CA TYR A 180 8.94 20.95 -10.04
C TYR A 180 7.98 21.49 -11.09
N SER A 181 8.50 21.78 -12.29
CA SER A 181 7.66 22.02 -13.48
C SER A 181 7.08 20.69 -13.98
N LEU A 182 5.88 20.38 -13.49
CA LEU A 182 5.04 19.22 -13.79
C LEU A 182 3.57 19.66 -13.81
N PRO A 183 2.67 18.97 -14.54
CA PRO A 183 1.25 19.21 -14.40
C PRO A 183 0.70 18.54 -13.13
N ILE A 184 -0.18 19.23 -12.42
CA ILE A 184 -1.12 18.60 -11.47
C ILE A 184 -2.12 17.81 -12.33
N ILE A 185 -2.26 16.52 -12.04
CA ILE A 185 -3.08 15.58 -12.82
C ILE A 185 -4.29 15.14 -12.04
N LYS A 186 -5.35 14.74 -12.76
CA LYS A 186 -6.50 14.10 -12.12
C LYS A 186 -6.14 12.71 -11.59
N PRO A 187 -6.73 12.24 -10.47
CA PRO A 187 -6.49 10.90 -9.93
C PRO A 187 -6.70 9.77 -10.95
N GLU A 188 -7.68 9.90 -11.84
CA GLU A 188 -7.97 8.94 -12.92
C GLU A 188 -6.82 8.85 -13.93
N THR A 189 -6.12 9.97 -14.19
CA THR A 189 -4.93 9.98 -15.05
C THR A 189 -3.80 9.17 -14.40
N ALA A 190 -3.62 9.30 -13.08
CA ALA A 190 -2.64 8.51 -12.35
C ALA A 190 -3.04 7.02 -12.34
N GLY A 191 -4.32 6.70 -12.14
CA GLY A 191 -4.83 5.34 -12.20
C GLY A 191 -4.53 4.67 -13.54
N LYS A 192 -4.79 5.37 -14.65
CA LYS A 192 -4.46 4.90 -16.01
C LYS A 192 -2.96 4.63 -16.18
N ARG A 193 -2.10 5.50 -15.65
CA ARG A 193 -0.64 5.33 -15.71
C ARG A 193 -0.19 4.13 -14.89
N LEU A 194 -0.79 3.90 -13.72
CA LEU A 194 -0.46 2.75 -12.88
C LEU A 194 -0.85 1.43 -13.56
N LEU A 195 -2.05 1.35 -14.13
CA LEU A 195 -2.51 0.15 -14.86
C LEU A 195 -1.62 -0.13 -16.08
N LYS A 196 -1.26 0.91 -16.85
CA LYS A 196 -0.31 0.77 -17.95
C LYS A 196 1.02 0.21 -17.46
N LEU A 197 1.60 0.79 -16.40
CA LEU A 197 2.85 0.32 -15.85
C LEU A 197 2.76 -1.13 -15.36
N ALA A 198 1.66 -1.49 -14.72
CA ALA A 198 1.41 -2.86 -14.25
C ALA A 198 1.28 -3.85 -15.42
N SER A 199 0.68 -3.44 -16.55
CA SER A 199 0.55 -4.30 -17.75
C SER A 199 1.90 -4.70 -18.37
N GLU A 200 2.95 -3.91 -18.14
CA GLU A 200 4.30 -4.15 -18.65
C GLU A 200 5.13 -5.07 -17.73
N ASN A 201 4.59 -5.42 -16.54
CA ASN A 201 5.29 -6.16 -15.50
C ASN A 201 4.46 -7.33 -14.99
N HIS A 202 5.12 -8.35 -14.44
CA HIS A 202 4.41 -9.43 -13.75
C HIS A 202 4.01 -8.99 -12.33
N PHE A 203 4.82 -8.14 -11.69
CA PHE A 203 4.50 -7.61 -10.36
C PHE A 203 4.78 -6.11 -10.30
N THR A 204 3.78 -5.34 -9.84
CA THR A 204 3.92 -3.91 -9.61
C THR A 204 3.44 -3.57 -8.21
N LEU A 205 4.25 -2.85 -7.45
CA LEU A 205 3.88 -2.27 -6.16
C LEU A 205 3.77 -0.76 -6.26
N PHE A 206 2.67 -0.22 -5.75
CA PHE A 206 2.50 1.20 -5.45
C PHE A 206 2.25 1.35 -3.95
N GLU A 207 2.98 2.24 -3.30
CA GLU A 207 2.87 2.56 -1.88
C GLU A 207 2.19 3.91 -1.69
N TYR A 208 1.20 3.98 -0.81
CA TYR A 208 0.52 5.20 -0.41
C TYR A 208 0.60 5.33 1.12
N PHE A 209 1.58 6.10 1.60
CA PHE A 209 1.85 6.27 3.03
C PHE A 209 1.15 7.48 3.67
N LEU A 210 0.40 8.27 2.88
CA LEU A 210 -0.24 9.48 3.40
C LEU A 210 -1.44 9.17 4.32
N THR A 211 -2.04 7.99 4.22
CA THR A 211 -3.10 7.53 5.12
C THR A 211 -2.63 7.46 6.57
N ASP A 212 -1.44 6.89 6.84
CA ASP A 212 -0.83 6.86 8.18
C ASP A 212 -0.51 8.28 8.67
N HIS A 213 0.08 9.13 7.82
CA HIS A 213 0.32 10.53 8.19
C HIS A 213 -0.95 11.25 8.66
N LEU A 214 -2.05 11.05 7.94
CA LEU A 214 -3.35 11.64 8.25
C LEU A 214 -3.92 11.09 9.56
N GLY A 215 -3.82 9.78 9.82
CA GLY A 215 -4.29 9.19 11.07
C GLY A 215 -3.44 9.53 12.29
N HIS A 216 -2.14 9.85 12.12
CA HIS A 216 -1.33 10.53 13.16
C HIS A 216 -1.71 12.01 13.38
N GLY A 217 -2.68 12.52 12.63
CA GLY A 217 -3.14 13.92 12.67
C GLY A 217 -2.23 14.90 11.93
N ARG A 218 -1.30 14.43 11.08
CA ARG A 218 -0.44 15.30 10.28
C ARG A 218 -1.18 15.77 9.04
N ASN A 219 -1.14 17.06 8.76
CA ASN A 219 -1.86 17.68 7.64
C ASN A 219 -3.37 17.38 7.67
N ILE A 220 -3.98 17.39 8.85
CA ILE A 220 -5.41 17.06 9.03
C ILE A 220 -6.32 17.97 8.21
N ASP A 221 -5.91 19.22 7.96
CA ASP A 221 -6.62 20.16 7.11
C ASP A 221 -6.77 19.66 5.66
N SER A 222 -5.92 18.73 5.23
CA SER A 222 -5.97 18.09 3.91
C SER A 222 -6.64 16.70 3.91
N LEU A 223 -7.20 16.26 5.03
CA LEU A 223 -7.77 14.91 5.17
C LEU A 223 -8.83 14.62 4.11
N GLU A 224 -9.81 15.50 3.96
CA GLU A 224 -10.90 15.34 2.99
C GLU A 224 -10.37 15.31 1.55
N ASP A 225 -9.51 16.27 1.19
CA ASP A 225 -8.94 16.37 -0.16
C ASP A 225 -8.11 15.13 -0.52
N ARG A 226 -7.23 14.69 0.39
CA ARG A 226 -6.39 13.51 0.16
C ARG A 226 -7.20 12.23 0.11
N LEU A 227 -8.22 12.11 0.94
CA LEU A 227 -9.12 10.96 0.91
C LEU A 227 -9.94 10.93 -0.38
N ASN A 228 -10.42 12.08 -0.87
CA ASN A 228 -11.11 12.20 -2.15
C ASN A 228 -10.21 11.88 -3.36
N VAL A 229 -8.93 12.29 -3.32
CA VAL A 229 -7.92 11.92 -4.33
C VAL A 229 -7.70 10.40 -4.34
N LEU A 230 -7.53 9.79 -3.16
CA LEU A 230 -7.38 8.34 -3.03
C LEU A 230 -8.64 7.60 -3.52
N ASP A 231 -9.83 8.08 -3.15
CA ASP A 231 -11.11 7.49 -3.53
C ASP A 231 -11.28 7.44 -5.05
N LYS A 232 -11.10 8.58 -5.74
CA LYS A 232 -11.21 8.65 -7.21
C LYS A 232 -10.16 7.79 -7.90
N PHE A 233 -8.95 7.73 -7.35
CA PHE A 233 -7.89 6.88 -7.87
C PHE A 233 -8.24 5.39 -7.76
N LEU A 234 -8.66 4.93 -6.59
CA LEU A 234 -9.01 3.53 -6.37
C LEU A 234 -10.25 3.13 -7.18
N LEU A 235 -11.29 3.97 -7.20
CA LEU A 235 -12.48 3.74 -8.02
C LEU A 235 -12.10 3.54 -9.50
N TYR A 236 -11.25 4.42 -10.05
CA TYR A 236 -10.78 4.28 -11.43
C TYR A 236 -10.02 2.96 -11.65
N ILE A 237 -9.15 2.56 -10.72
CA ILE A 237 -8.40 1.29 -10.81
C ILE A 237 -9.37 0.09 -10.86
N PHE A 238 -10.38 0.06 -9.99
CA PHE A 238 -11.34 -1.05 -9.96
C PHE A 238 -12.22 -1.10 -11.21
N GLU A 239 -12.70 0.04 -11.71
CA GLU A 239 -13.57 0.11 -12.89
C GLU A 239 -12.83 -0.24 -14.19
N ASN A 240 -11.49 -0.12 -14.21
CA ASN A 240 -10.67 -0.32 -15.40
C ASN A 240 -9.64 -1.46 -15.23
N LEU A 241 -9.82 -2.33 -14.23
CA LEU A 241 -8.89 -3.44 -13.97
C LEU A 241 -8.96 -4.46 -15.12
N PRO A 242 -7.86 -4.76 -15.84
CA PRO A 242 -7.87 -5.76 -16.90
C PRO A 242 -8.16 -7.17 -16.39
N ASP A 243 -8.81 -8.00 -17.20
CA ASP A 243 -9.22 -9.37 -16.83
C ASP A 243 -8.04 -10.27 -16.44
N GLU A 244 -6.85 -10.04 -17.01
CA GLU A 244 -5.65 -10.80 -16.71
C GLU A 244 -4.92 -10.35 -15.43
N PHE A 245 -5.41 -9.29 -14.77
CA PHE A 245 -4.79 -8.75 -13.55
C PHE A 245 -5.34 -9.41 -12.29
N THR A 246 -4.49 -9.47 -11.27
CA THR A 246 -4.93 -9.60 -9.88
C THR A 246 -4.54 -8.33 -9.14
N LEU A 247 -5.51 -7.66 -8.52
CA LEU A 247 -5.33 -6.52 -7.65
C LEU A 247 -5.35 -6.98 -6.19
N LEU A 248 -4.38 -6.51 -5.40
CA LEU A 248 -4.40 -6.58 -3.94
C LEU A 248 -4.22 -5.17 -3.37
N ILE A 249 -5.17 -4.71 -2.57
CA ILE A 249 -4.99 -3.57 -1.69
C ILE A 249 -4.79 -4.12 -0.28
N CYS A 250 -3.75 -3.70 0.42
CA CYS A 250 -3.52 -4.15 1.79
C CYS A 250 -2.90 -3.06 2.66
N SER A 251 -3.09 -3.20 3.96
CA SER A 251 -2.43 -2.39 4.98
C SER A 251 -1.72 -3.25 6.03
N ASP A 252 -0.73 -2.68 6.68
CA ASP A 252 0.10 -3.30 7.72
C ASP A 252 -0.44 -3.08 9.13
N HIS A 253 -1.30 -2.09 9.34
CA HIS A 253 -1.99 -1.86 10.62
C HIS A 253 -3.20 -0.94 10.46
N GLY A 254 -3.98 -0.78 11.53
CA GLY A 254 -4.99 0.27 11.62
C GLY A 254 -4.43 1.58 12.18
N ASN A 255 -4.98 2.70 11.72
CA ASN A 255 -4.73 4.06 12.22
C ASN A 255 -5.81 5.03 11.70
N LEU A 256 -5.93 5.20 10.38
CA LEU A 256 -6.81 6.19 9.76
C LEU A 256 -8.30 5.99 10.08
N GLU A 257 -8.73 4.77 10.35
CA GLU A 257 -10.13 4.45 10.67
C GLU A 257 -10.60 4.97 12.04
N TYR A 258 -9.69 5.51 12.86
CA TYR A 258 -10.01 6.07 14.17
C TYR A 258 -9.16 7.31 14.51
N ILE A 259 -9.49 8.45 13.89
CA ILE A 259 -8.72 9.71 14.00
C ILE A 259 -8.82 10.40 15.37
N SER A 260 -9.66 9.90 16.28
CA SER A 260 -9.79 10.41 17.64
C SER A 260 -8.56 10.15 18.50
N ILE A 261 -7.70 9.20 18.10
CA ILE A 261 -6.37 8.98 18.68
C ILE A 261 -5.32 9.12 17.58
N LYS A 262 -4.10 9.51 17.98
CA LYS A 262 -2.97 9.69 17.06
C LYS A 262 -2.06 8.46 17.00
N THR A 263 -2.40 7.39 17.69
CA THR A 263 -1.63 6.13 17.69
C THR A 263 -2.25 5.14 16.71
N HIS A 264 -1.55 4.05 16.44
CA HIS A 264 -2.15 2.92 15.73
C HIS A 264 -3.25 2.28 16.58
N THR A 265 -4.04 1.42 15.96
CA THR A 265 -5.12 0.66 16.62
C THR A 265 -4.77 -0.82 16.69
N LEU A 266 -5.51 -1.58 17.51
CA LEU A 266 -5.48 -3.05 17.54
C LEU A 266 -6.48 -3.66 16.53
N ASN A 267 -7.08 -2.84 15.68
CA ASN A 267 -8.06 -3.31 14.71
C ASN A 267 -7.39 -4.19 13.65
N PRO A 268 -8.13 -5.13 13.04
CA PRO A 268 -7.66 -5.81 11.83
C PRO A 268 -7.30 -4.80 10.74
N SER A 269 -6.24 -5.07 9.98
CA SER A 269 -5.88 -4.24 8.84
C SER A 269 -6.79 -4.53 7.64
N LEU A 270 -7.05 -3.51 6.82
CA LEU A 270 -7.87 -3.64 5.62
C LEU A 270 -7.14 -4.45 4.55
N THR A 271 -7.82 -5.43 3.94
CA THR A 271 -7.35 -6.10 2.72
C THR A 271 -8.48 -6.24 1.71
N ILE A 272 -8.16 -5.99 0.43
CA ILE A 272 -9.10 -6.07 -0.68
C ILE A 272 -8.44 -6.83 -1.83
N SER A 273 -9.12 -7.83 -2.39
CA SER A 273 -8.69 -8.52 -3.61
C SER A 273 -9.71 -8.39 -4.74
N ALA A 274 -9.23 -8.27 -5.96
CA ALA A 274 -10.06 -8.22 -7.18
C ALA A 274 -9.31 -8.76 -8.41
N GLY A 275 -10.05 -9.09 -9.47
CA GLY A 275 -9.52 -9.63 -10.72
C GLY A 275 -9.30 -11.15 -10.70
N LYS A 276 -8.47 -11.64 -11.62
CA LYS A 276 -8.37 -13.04 -12.04
C LYS A 276 -8.26 -14.07 -10.92
N TYR A 277 -7.46 -13.79 -9.89
CA TYR A 277 -7.20 -14.72 -8.78
C TYR A 277 -7.63 -14.15 -7.41
N ALA A 278 -8.61 -13.24 -7.39
CA ALA A 278 -9.06 -12.55 -6.19
C ALA A 278 -9.50 -13.50 -5.06
N GLU A 279 -10.29 -14.52 -5.39
CA GLU A 279 -10.81 -15.49 -4.41
C GLU A 279 -9.69 -16.36 -3.83
N LYS A 280 -8.73 -16.80 -4.67
CA LYS A 280 -7.56 -17.56 -4.21
C LYS A 280 -6.75 -16.75 -3.20
N ILE A 281 -6.57 -15.45 -3.45
CA ILE A 281 -5.90 -14.53 -2.53
C ILE A 281 -6.68 -14.39 -1.21
N LYS A 282 -7.99 -14.14 -1.28
CA LYS A 282 -8.87 -14.01 -0.11
C LYS A 282 -8.82 -15.25 0.78
N ASN A 283 -8.79 -16.45 0.19
CA ASN A 283 -8.77 -17.70 0.96
C ASN A 283 -7.41 -18.03 1.58
N ARG A 284 -6.32 -17.38 1.13
CA ARG A 284 -4.95 -17.66 1.57
C ARG A 284 -4.46 -16.72 2.67
N ILE A 285 -4.92 -15.47 2.66
CA ILE A 285 -4.45 -14.43 3.58
C ILE A 285 -5.33 -14.42 4.84
N THR A 286 -4.68 -14.51 6.00
CA THR A 286 -5.32 -14.32 7.31
C THR A 286 -4.54 -13.38 8.21
N ASN A 287 -3.22 -13.26 7.98
CA ASN A 287 -2.33 -12.31 8.64
C ASN A 287 -1.30 -11.76 7.64
N LEU A 288 -0.57 -10.71 8.02
CA LEU A 288 0.35 -10.00 7.11
C LEU A 288 1.40 -10.91 6.47
N SER A 289 1.92 -11.89 7.20
CA SER A 289 2.98 -12.78 6.70
C SER A 289 2.53 -13.68 5.55
N HIS A 290 1.22 -13.87 5.34
CA HIS A 290 0.71 -14.72 4.25
C HIS A 290 0.68 -14.00 2.89
N ILE A 291 0.76 -12.66 2.86
CA ILE A 291 0.53 -11.86 1.65
C ILE A 291 1.53 -12.20 0.53
N LYS A 292 2.83 -12.19 0.82
CA LYS A 292 3.86 -12.49 -0.18
C LYS A 292 3.66 -13.87 -0.80
N ASP A 293 3.47 -14.90 0.01
CA ASP A 293 3.37 -16.28 -0.48
C ASP A 293 2.08 -16.49 -1.27
N ALA A 294 0.96 -15.90 -0.82
CA ALA A 294 -0.30 -15.90 -1.58
C ALA A 294 -0.13 -15.30 -2.99
N ILE A 295 0.65 -14.23 -3.12
CA ILE A 295 0.97 -13.59 -4.41
C ILE A 295 1.91 -14.47 -5.25
N LEU A 296 2.96 -15.04 -4.64
CA LEU A 296 3.95 -15.85 -5.36
C LEU A 296 3.37 -17.17 -5.88
N GLU A 297 2.36 -17.73 -5.21
CA GLU A 297 1.61 -18.92 -5.64
C GLU A 297 0.78 -18.69 -6.93
N LEU A 298 0.74 -17.47 -7.47
CA LEU A 298 0.12 -17.15 -8.77
C LEU A 298 1.09 -17.33 -9.97
N TYR A 299 2.37 -17.63 -9.72
CA TYR A 299 3.45 -17.66 -10.73
C TYR A 299 4.41 -18.84 -10.61
#